data_AF-A0A3B8M0N0-F1
#
_entry.id   AF-A0A3B8M0N0-F1
#
_cell.length_a   1.000
_cell.length_b   1.000
_cell.length_c   1.000
_cell.angle_alpha   90.00
_cell.angle_beta   90.00
_cell.angle_gamma   90.00
#
_symmetry.space_group_name_H-M   'P 1'
#
loop_
_entity.id
_entity.type
_entity.pdbx_description
1 polymer ?
#
loop_
_entity_poly.entity_id
_entity_poly.type
_entity_poly.pdbx_seq_one_letter_code
_entity_poly.pdbx_strand_id
1 'polypeptide(L)' 'MKYGMNLLLWATAVDESHDGILEQIKEIGYDGVEVPIFEHDAAAFQRLGGKLDELGLERTAVTVSTGDANPISPDSSVRA' A
#
# COMPACT_ATOMS: atom_id res chain seq x y z
N MET A 1 -2.52 19.15 -8.06
CA MET A 1 -3.09 17.79 -8.24
C MET A 1 -1.94 16.83 -8.10
N LYS A 2 -2.09 15.71 -7.38
CA LYS A 2 -1.05 14.68 -7.22
C LYS A 2 -1.45 13.42 -8.00
N TYR A 3 -0.48 12.75 -8.60
CA TYR A 3 -0.66 11.52 -9.34
C TYR A 3 0.01 10.37 -8.58
N GLY A 4 -0.80 9.39 -8.18
CA GLY A 4 -0.33 8.18 -7.48
C GLY A 4 -0.40 6.94 -8.36
N MET A 5 0.49 5.98 -8.11
CA MET A 5 0.47 4.65 -8.74
C MET A 5 0.05 3.58 -7.72
N ASN A 6 -0.99 2.81 -8.03
CA ASN A 6 -1.41 1.70 -7.18
C ASN A 6 -0.49 0.48 -7.37
N LEU A 7 0.04 -0.05 -6.27
CA LEU A 7 1.03 -1.12 -6.31
C LEU A 7 0.44 -2.52 -6.52
N LEU A 8 -0.88 -2.71 -6.49
CA LEU A 8 -1.52 -3.99 -6.84
C LEU A 8 -1.29 -4.39 -8.30
N LEU A 9 -0.78 -3.49 -9.14
CA LEU A 9 -0.29 -3.86 -10.47
C LEU A 9 0.89 -4.85 -10.40
N TRP A 10 1.67 -4.83 -9.31
CA TRP A 10 2.84 -5.71 -9.14
C TRP A 10 2.72 -6.66 -7.96
N ALA A 11 2.18 -6.24 -6.83
CA ALA A 11 2.22 -7.04 -5.61
C ALA A 11 1.07 -6.76 -4.64
N THR A 12 0.74 -7.77 -3.83
CA THR A 12 -0.16 -7.67 -2.68
C THR A 12 0.58 -7.48 -1.36
N ALA A 13 1.89 -7.72 -1.35
CA ALA A 13 2.83 -7.45 -0.26
C ALA A 13 4.11 -6.90 -0.88
N VAL A 14 4.56 -5.74 -0.40
CA VAL A 14 5.68 -5.01 -1.01
C VAL A 14 6.95 -5.25 -0.17
N ASP A 15 7.97 -5.79 -0.80
CA ASP A 15 9.27 -6.12 -0.19
C ASP A 15 10.47 -5.56 -1.02
N GLU A 16 11.72 -5.94 -0.71
CA GLU A 16 12.92 -5.37 -1.35
C GLU A 16 12.98 -5.70 -2.85
N SER A 17 12.34 -6.78 -3.27
CA SER A 17 12.32 -7.17 -4.68
C SER A 17 11.58 -6.16 -5.56
N HIS A 18 10.79 -5.27 -4.96
CA HIS A 18 10.01 -4.23 -5.62
C HIS A 18 10.68 -2.85 -5.59
N ASP A 19 11.83 -2.68 -4.94
CA ASP A 19 12.50 -1.37 -4.81
C ASP A 19 12.82 -0.77 -6.19
N GLY A 20 13.22 -1.59 -7.16
CA GLY A 20 13.46 -1.16 -8.54
C GLY A 20 12.20 -0.67 -9.27
N ILE A 21 11.01 -1.18 -8.90
CA ILE A 21 9.74 -0.68 -9.44
C ILE A 21 9.42 0.69 -8.84
N LEU A 22 9.67 0.90 -7.55
CA LEU A 22 9.46 2.20 -6.89
C LEU A 22 10.36 3.28 -7.51
N GLU A 23 11.61 2.94 -7.82
CA GLU A 23 12.53 3.81 -8.55
C GLU A 23 11.99 4.19 -9.93
N GLN A 24 11.51 3.21 -10.71
CA GLN A 24 10.89 3.47 -12.02
C GLN A 24 9.65 4.35 -11.90
N ILE A 25 8.78 4.12 -10.91
CA ILE A 25 7.60 4.96 -10.66
C ILE A 25 8.01 6.41 -10.40
N LYS A 26 9.06 6.63 -9.61
CA LYS A 26 9.59 7.97 -9.37
C LYS A 26 10.17 8.60 -10.64
N GLU A 27 10.95 7.85 -11.41
CA GLU A 27 11.54 8.32 -12.68
C GLU A 27 10.48 8.71 -13.72
N ILE A 28 9.36 7.98 -13.77
CA ILE A 28 8.22 8.31 -14.65
C ILE A 28 7.58 9.66 -14.27
N GLY A 29 7.70 10.07 -13.00
CA GLY A 29 7.20 11.36 -12.51
C GLY A 29 5.94 11.27 -11.66
N TYR A 30 5.64 10.12 -11.06
CA TYR A 30 4.57 10.02 -10.05
C TYR A 30 4.96 10.73 -8.75
N ASP A 31 3.96 11.29 -8.08
CA ASP A 31 4.12 11.97 -6.79
C ASP A 31 4.14 10.98 -5.62
N GLY A 32 3.56 9.79 -5.79
CA GLY A 32 3.48 8.79 -4.74
C GLY A 32 2.90 7.45 -5.19
N VAL A 33 2.72 6.55 -4.24
CA VAL A 33 2.19 5.20 -4.43
C VAL A 33 1.03 4.90 -3.49
N GLU A 34 0.13 4.01 -3.90
CA GLU A 34 -0.89 3.43 -3.02
C GLU A 34 -0.47 2.01 -2.63
N VAL A 35 -0.19 1.82 -1.34
CA VAL A 35 0.38 0.60 -0.77
C VAL A 35 -0.73 -0.37 -0.32
N PRO A 36 -0.75 -1.62 -0.78
CA PRO A 36 -1.67 -2.63 -0.27
C PRO A 36 -1.29 -3.04 1.14
N ILE A 37 -2.27 -3.02 2.05
CA ILE A 37 -2.13 -3.48 3.43
C ILE A 37 -3.11 -4.63 3.66
N PHE A 38 -2.60 -5.86 3.52
CA PHE A 38 -3.34 -7.08 3.83
C PHE A 38 -2.72 -7.87 4.99
N GLU A 39 -1.46 -7.61 5.30
CA GLU A 39 -0.74 -8.20 6.42
C GLU A 39 -0.48 -7.17 7.53
N HIS A 40 -0.17 -7.65 8.72
CA HIS A 40 0.08 -6.81 9.91
C HIS A 40 1.55 -6.86 10.34
N ASP A 41 2.47 -6.77 9.37
CA ASP A 41 3.91 -6.70 9.63
C ASP A 41 4.41 -5.24 9.67
N ALA A 42 4.55 -4.71 10.88
CA ALA A 42 5.04 -3.35 11.09
C ALA A 42 6.49 -3.14 10.61
N ALA A 43 7.34 -4.17 10.68
CA ALA A 43 8.75 -4.05 10.28
C ALA A 43 8.87 -3.89 8.76
N ALA A 44 8.09 -4.67 8.00
CA ALA A 44 8.01 -4.54 6.54
C ALA A 44 7.58 -3.12 6.13
N PHE A 45 6.53 -2.58 6.76
CA PHE A 45 6.05 -1.22 6.44
C PHE A 45 7.00 -0.10 6.90
N GLN A 46 7.77 -0.31 7.97
CA GLN A 46 8.77 0.64 8.41
C GLN A 46 9.93 0.71 7.41
N ARG A 47 10.38 -0.43 6.90
CA ARG A 47 11.42 -0.48 5.86
C ARG A 47 10.93 0.15 4.56
N LEU A 48 9.73 -0.21 4.10
CA LEU A 48 9.11 0.40 2.92
C LEU A 48 8.95 1.91 3.08
N GLY A 49 8.53 2.38 4.25
CA GLY A 49 8.46 3.81 4.57
C GLY A 49 9.81 4.51 4.34
N GLY A 50 10.90 3.94 4.85
CA GLY A 50 12.25 4.48 4.63
C GLY A 50 12.64 4.56 3.15
N LYS A 51 12.33 3.53 2.35
CA LYS A 51 12.60 3.55 0.91
C LYS A 51 11.79 4.62 0.17
N LEU A 52 10.51 4.79 0.53
CA LEU A 52 9.65 5.81 -0.07
C LEU A 52 10.11 7.23 0.29
N ASP A 53 10.54 7.45 1.53
CA ASP A 53 11.12 8.72 1.98
C ASP A 53 12.41 9.04 1.21
N GLU A 54 13.29 8.04 1.02
CA GLU A 54 14.53 8.18 0.22
C GLU A 54 14.24 8.62 -1.22
N LEU A 55 13.22 8.04 -1.85
CA LEU A 55 12.81 8.38 -3.22
C LEU A 55 11.99 9.68 -3.32
N GLY A 56 11.55 10.24 -2.18
CA GLY A 56 10.59 11.34 -2.15
C GLY A 56 9.27 10.99 -2.84
N LEU A 57 8.79 9.76 -2.61
CA LEU A 57 7.46 9.30 -3.01
C LEU A 57 6.52 9.40 -1.82
N GLU A 58 5.39 10.09 -1.99
CA GLU A 58 4.31 10.04 -1.01
C GLU A 58 3.59 8.69 -1.03
N ARG A 59 2.77 8.43 -0.02
CA ARG A 59 2.13 7.12 0.16
C ARG A 59 0.74 7.20 0.74
N THR A 60 -0.20 6.56 0.06
CA THR A 60 -1.53 6.21 0.58
C THR A 60 -1.60 4.71 0.85
N ALA A 61 -2.68 4.25 1.50
CA ALA A 61 -2.89 2.84 1.79
C ALA A 61 -4.22 2.36 1.20
N VAL A 62 -4.25 1.13 0.73
CA VAL A 62 -5.47 0.44 0.30
C VAL A 62 -5.58 -0.89 1.02
N THR A 63 -6.80 -1.24 1.42
CA THR A 63 -7.11 -2.55 1.99
C THR A 63 -8.49 -2.99 1.53
N VAL A 64 -8.90 -4.20 1.90
CA VAL A 64 -10.19 -4.78 1.55
C VAL A 64 -10.92 -5.24 2.80
N SER A 65 -12.20 -4.90 2.93
CA SER A 65 -13.07 -5.48 3.95
C SER A 65 -13.32 -6.94 3.61
N THR A 66 -12.84 -7.84 4.47
CA THR A 66 -13.12 -9.28 4.38
C THR A 66 -14.54 -9.60 4.88
N GLY A 67 -14.97 -10.86 4.75
CA GLY A 67 -16.27 -11.30 5.28
C GLY A 67 -16.41 -11.03 6.79
N ASP A 68 -15.33 -11.25 7.54
CA ASP A 68 -15.28 -11.08 9.00
C ASP A 68 -15.16 -9.61 9.44
N ALA A 69 -14.86 -8.70 8.51
CA ALA A 69 -14.73 -7.26 8.75
C ALA A 69 -15.66 -6.46 7.83
N ASN A 70 -16.81 -7.03 7.47
CA ASN A 70 -17.75 -6.43 6.52
C ASN A 70 -18.62 -5.35 7.22
N PRO A 71 -18.44 -4.06 6.89
CA PRO A 71 -19.17 -2.96 7.56
C PRO A 71 -20.67 -2.94 7.23
N ILE A 72 -21.10 -3.65 6.18
CA ILE A 72 -22.51 -3.75 5.76
C ILE A 72 -23.11 -5.14 6.02
N SER A 73 -22.46 -5.96 6.85
CA SER A 73 -22.98 -7.28 7.24
C SER A 73 -24.36 -7.16 7.90
N PRO A 74 -25.32 -8.07 7.63
CA PRO A 74 -26.57 -8.11 8.39
C PRO A 74 -26.35 -8.50 9.86
N ASP A 75 -25.28 -9.25 10.15
CA ASP A 75 -24.89 -9.64 11.51
C ASP A 75 -24.20 -8.47 12.22
N SER A 76 -24.76 -8.03 13.36
CA SER A 76 -24.17 -6.95 14.15
C SER A 76 -22.83 -7.29 14.77
N SER A 77 -22.53 -8.57 15.00
CA SER A 77 -21.25 -8.99 15.59
C SER A 77 -20.07 -8.84 14.63
N VAL A 78 -20.33 -8.91 13.31
CA VAL A 78 -19.32 -8.69 12.24
C VAL A 78 -19.02 -7.20 12.05
N ARG A 79 -19.95 -6.31 12.42
CA ARG A 79 -19.77 -4.85 12.28
C ARG A 79 -19.13 -4.18 13.51
N ALA A 80 -19.08 -4.88 14.64
CA ALA A 80 -18.81 -4.32 15.97
C ALA A 80 -17.32 -4.07 16.25
#